data_AF-A0AAD6CTG1-F1
#
_entry.id   AF-A0AAD6CTG1-F1
#
_cell.length_a   1.000
_cell.length_b   1.000
_cell.length_c   1.000
_cell.angle_alpha   90.00
_cell.angle_beta   90.00
_cell.angle_gamma   90.00
#
_symmetry.space_group_name_H-M   'P 1'
#
loop_
_entity.id
_entity.type
_entity.pdbx_description
1 polymer ?
#
loop_
_entity_poly.entity_id
_entity_poly.type
_entity_poly.pdbx_seq_one_letter_code
_entity_poly.pdbx_strand_id
1 'polypeptide(L)'
;MPISLDTPRMESKFSFSDIPAHRQKSEMLAGAIAPITTPEMFKNPRCFQKPAAKSFEHRLNLEARSRGAATLKAAGAELNGDVISLGTGRPSPEYFPFLKMSMEFPSGPEFLENSKHRSSKEIGKYDIQDKKSAFDLAVSLNYGYSAGSEQLIRFLTEHVDVVHNPPYSDWQCSLTAGTTSAIDCVFRTFCERGDFIITEEYTYSATLEAARPLGVRTVGVPMDDHGLSASKLEGLLSGWDSPERGARKPFLLYLIPTGQNPTGVTQSLDRRREIYAVAERHDLYIIEDDPYYFLRLGYSKHTSATNGNEQTCPATEAVDSFLRELVPSFLSLDVSGRVLRLDSTSKILAPGLRCSWMTGSAEIISRFLFLHDATVVCPSGLSQLAVHTLLDEVWGHEGLIKWLIHLQSEYTERLNVMLQSCEKHLPRDICSWQTPKAGMFHWIKIDWRAHPMATSALKPEFERMLDIEDRVYCKGLRMGVMCCKGSTFRAGGAQDCDMFFRVTFASASLPQITEAIARFGKAICEEFNKAN
;
A
#
# COMPACT_ATOMS: atom_id res chain seq x y z
N MET A 1 -45.48 0.66 -6.10
CA MET A 1 -45.06 1.85 -6.88
C MET A 1 -43.58 1.71 -7.16
N PRO A 2 -43.13 1.80 -8.42
CA PRO A 2 -41.70 1.72 -8.73
C PRO A 2 -41.02 2.99 -8.23
N ILE A 3 -39.95 2.82 -7.46
CA ILE A 3 -39.12 3.93 -6.96
C ILE A 3 -38.35 4.45 -8.17
N SER A 4 -38.69 5.68 -8.60
CA SER A 4 -37.91 6.47 -9.55
C SER A 4 -36.50 6.64 -9.00
N LEU A 5 -35.51 6.04 -9.64
CA LEU A 5 -34.10 6.39 -9.46
C LEU A 5 -33.86 7.69 -10.23
N ASP A 6 -34.38 8.80 -9.70
CA ASP A 6 -33.94 10.12 -10.12
C ASP A 6 -32.45 10.23 -9.76
N THR A 7 -31.61 10.21 -10.79
CA THR A 7 -30.19 10.55 -10.68
C THR A 7 -30.07 11.87 -9.91
N PRO A 8 -29.43 11.87 -8.72
CA PRO A 8 -29.20 13.12 -8.00
C PRO A 8 -28.42 14.06 -8.92
N ARG A 9 -28.82 15.33 -8.99
CA ARG A 9 -27.98 16.39 -9.58
C ARG A 9 -26.57 16.21 -9.00
N MET A 10 -25.59 15.88 -9.85
CA MET A 10 -24.19 15.78 -9.44
C MET A 10 -23.77 17.14 -8.87
N GLU A 11 -23.81 17.28 -7.54
CA GLU A 11 -23.01 18.29 -6.88
C GLU A 11 -21.54 18.04 -7.30
N SER A 12 -20.81 19.10 -7.65
CA SER A 12 -19.43 18.99 -8.09
C SER A 12 -18.59 18.24 -7.04
N LYS A 13 -17.92 17.15 -7.42
CA LYS A 13 -17.04 16.38 -6.53
C LYS A 13 -15.91 17.30 -6.02
N PHE A 14 -15.59 17.23 -4.73
CA PHE A 14 -14.45 17.94 -4.15
C PHE A 14 -13.15 17.49 -4.84
N SER A 15 -12.34 18.44 -5.30
CA SER A 15 -11.12 18.18 -6.07
C SER A 15 -9.90 18.91 -5.51
N PHE A 16 -8.72 18.65 -6.07
CA PHE A 16 -7.50 19.35 -5.64
C PHE A 16 -7.57 20.88 -5.84
N SER A 17 -8.35 21.37 -6.79
CA SER A 17 -8.53 22.82 -7.00
C SER A 17 -9.32 23.50 -5.89
N ASP A 18 -10.11 22.75 -5.13
CA ASP A 18 -10.92 23.27 -4.02
C ASP A 18 -10.10 23.42 -2.72
N ILE A 19 -8.97 22.73 -2.61
CA ILE A 19 -8.16 22.66 -1.37
C ILE A 19 -7.66 24.03 -0.91
N PRO A 20 -7.09 24.91 -1.75
CA PRO A 20 -6.64 26.22 -1.30
C PRO A 20 -7.77 27.06 -0.68
N ALA A 21 -8.96 27.03 -1.28
CA ALA A 21 -10.13 27.74 -0.76
C ALA A 21 -10.68 27.11 0.53
N HIS A 22 -10.58 25.78 0.66
CA HIS A 22 -10.93 25.05 1.89
C HIS A 22 -9.97 25.38 3.04
N ARG A 23 -8.66 25.38 2.80
CA ARG A 23 -7.63 25.74 3.79
C ARG A 23 -7.80 27.18 4.30
N GLN A 24 -8.19 28.12 3.44
CA GLN A 24 -8.45 29.52 3.84
C GLN A 24 -9.65 29.67 4.80
N LYS A 25 -10.59 28.74 4.77
CA LYS A 25 -11.79 28.72 5.63
C LYS A 25 -11.62 27.87 6.88
N SER A 26 -10.58 27.05 6.93
CA SER A 26 -10.28 26.14 8.03
C SER A 26 -9.40 26.82 9.08
N GLU A 27 -9.33 26.26 10.28
CA GLU A 27 -8.40 26.75 11.30
C GLU A 27 -6.94 26.63 10.82
N MET A 28 -6.11 27.59 11.25
CA MET A 28 -4.68 27.51 10.97
C MET A 28 -4.05 26.35 11.75
N LEU A 29 -3.01 25.76 11.19
CA LEU A 29 -2.17 24.79 11.90
C LEU A 29 -1.61 25.42 13.18
N ALA A 30 -1.54 24.63 14.26
CA ALA A 30 -1.12 25.11 15.56
C ALA A 30 0.36 25.51 15.59
N GLY A 31 1.21 24.83 14.81
CA GLY A 31 2.65 25.05 14.76
C GLY A 31 3.37 24.75 16.08
N ALA A 32 2.73 24.02 16.99
CA ALA A 32 3.22 23.74 18.33
C ALA A 32 3.91 22.36 18.43
N ILE A 33 4.66 22.12 19.52
CA ILE A 33 5.23 20.80 19.79
C ILE A 33 4.12 19.81 20.19
N ALA A 34 3.96 18.74 19.41
CA ALA A 34 2.94 17.71 19.58
C ALA A 34 1.53 18.30 19.81
N PRO A 35 0.93 18.96 18.80
CA PRO A 35 -0.42 19.47 18.89
C PRO A 35 -1.41 18.32 18.75
N ILE A 36 -2.54 18.38 19.46
CA ILE A 36 -3.63 17.42 19.24
C ILE A 36 -4.11 17.61 17.80
N THR A 37 -4.19 16.52 17.06
CA THR A 37 -4.58 16.56 15.65
C THR A 37 -5.51 15.39 15.37
N THR A 38 -6.61 15.66 14.69
CA THR A 38 -7.44 14.62 14.08
C THR A 38 -7.74 15.00 12.62
N PRO A 39 -7.97 14.00 11.74
CA PRO A 39 -8.41 14.26 10.37
C PRO A 39 -9.68 15.11 10.28
N GLU A 40 -10.56 15.06 11.30
CA GLU A 40 -11.80 15.85 11.33
C GLU A 40 -11.55 17.35 11.22
N MET A 41 -10.40 17.84 11.70
CA MET A 41 -10.00 19.25 11.59
C MET A 41 -9.79 19.70 10.13
N PHE A 42 -9.57 18.76 9.20
CA PHE A 42 -9.17 19.05 7.82
C PHE A 42 -10.15 18.52 6.76
N LYS A 43 -11.07 17.62 7.12
CA LYS A 43 -12.07 17.09 6.19
C LYS A 43 -12.92 18.18 5.57
N ASN A 44 -13.31 18.00 4.31
CA ASN A 44 -14.30 18.88 3.71
C ASN A 44 -15.69 18.69 4.42
N PRO A 45 -16.50 19.75 4.57
CA PRO A 45 -17.78 19.66 5.31
C PRO A 45 -18.78 18.62 4.79
N ARG A 46 -18.73 18.25 3.51
CA ARG A 46 -19.61 17.22 2.93
C ARG A 46 -19.30 15.83 3.47
N CYS A 47 -18.09 15.58 4.00
CA CYS A 47 -17.79 14.33 4.68
C CYS A 47 -18.76 14.08 5.85
N PHE A 48 -19.13 15.10 6.60
CA PHE A 48 -20.01 14.98 7.75
C PHE A 48 -21.50 14.78 7.39
N GLN A 49 -21.85 14.84 6.10
CA GLN A 49 -23.21 14.57 5.61
C GLN A 49 -23.42 13.08 5.29
N LYS A 50 -22.35 12.28 5.27
CA LYS A 50 -22.37 10.84 5.01
C LYS A 50 -22.79 10.07 6.28
N PRO A 51 -23.30 8.84 6.17
CA PRO A 51 -23.57 8.02 7.36
C PRO A 51 -22.29 7.67 8.12
N ALA A 52 -22.41 7.36 9.41
CA ALA A 52 -21.28 6.84 10.19
C ALA A 52 -21.02 5.35 9.86
N ALA A 53 -19.79 4.90 10.11
CA ALA A 53 -19.38 3.51 10.03
C ALA A 53 -20.17 2.62 11.02
N LYS A 54 -20.24 1.32 10.71
CA LYS A 54 -20.68 0.32 11.69
C LYS A 54 -19.59 0.13 12.74
N SER A 55 -19.99 -0.24 13.96
CA SER A 55 -19.05 -0.68 15.00
C SER A 55 -18.52 -2.08 14.70
N PHE A 56 -17.24 -2.29 14.99
CA PHE A 56 -16.51 -3.55 14.87
C PHE A 56 -15.89 -3.97 16.22
N GLU A 57 -16.39 -3.46 17.34
CA GLU A 57 -15.90 -3.78 18.68
C GLU A 57 -15.93 -5.30 19.00
N HIS A 58 -16.92 -6.02 18.46
CA HIS A 58 -17.04 -7.48 18.59
C HIS A 58 -15.91 -8.24 17.86
N ARG A 59 -15.18 -7.59 16.95
CA ARG A 59 -14.04 -8.15 16.22
C ARG A 59 -12.70 -7.90 16.89
N LEU A 60 -12.64 -6.98 17.85
CA LEU A 60 -11.42 -6.69 18.59
C LEU A 60 -11.03 -7.88 19.46
N ASN A 61 -9.73 -8.08 19.66
CA ASN A 61 -9.20 -9.10 20.57
C ASN A 61 -9.12 -8.56 22.01
N LEU A 62 -8.65 -9.37 22.97
CA LEU A 62 -8.51 -8.93 24.35
C LEU A 62 -7.44 -7.83 24.51
N GLU A 63 -6.32 -7.93 23.79
CA GLU A 63 -5.24 -6.94 23.83
C GLU A 63 -5.74 -5.54 23.44
N ALA A 64 -6.43 -5.41 22.31
CA ALA A 64 -6.96 -4.14 21.80
C ALA A 64 -8.02 -3.53 22.71
N ARG A 65 -8.92 -4.35 23.26
CA ARG A 65 -9.95 -3.89 24.22
C ARG A 65 -9.35 -3.42 25.54
N SER A 66 -8.22 -3.99 25.95
CA SER A 66 -7.55 -3.63 27.20
C SER A 66 -6.72 -2.35 27.09
N ARG A 67 -6.51 -1.82 25.87
CA ARG A 67 -5.79 -0.57 25.64
C ARG A 67 -6.73 0.63 25.77
N GLY A 68 -6.21 1.70 26.37
CA GLY A 68 -6.87 3.00 26.48
C GLY A 68 -5.94 4.14 26.11
N ALA A 69 -6.47 5.36 26.10
CA ALA A 69 -5.69 6.56 25.81
C ALA A 69 -4.53 6.74 26.82
N ALA A 70 -3.36 7.13 26.32
CA ALA A 70 -2.21 7.40 27.18
C ALA A 70 -2.47 8.63 28.08
N THR A 71 -2.47 8.42 29.39
CA THR A 71 -2.79 9.45 30.40
C THR A 71 -1.88 10.68 30.32
N LEU A 72 -0.57 10.49 30.10
CA LEU A 72 0.38 11.61 29.98
C LEU A 72 0.19 12.43 28.70
N LYS A 73 -0.19 11.78 27.58
CA LYS A 73 -0.50 12.48 26.33
C LYS A 73 -1.81 13.26 26.45
N ALA A 74 -2.79 12.70 27.16
CA ALA A 74 -4.03 13.39 27.49
C ALA A 74 -3.79 14.62 28.41
N ALA A 75 -2.86 14.58 29.36
CA ALA A 75 -2.52 15.76 30.16
C ALA A 75 -1.83 16.87 29.32
N GLY A 76 -1.05 16.49 28.30
CA GLY A 76 -0.45 17.45 27.35
C GLY A 76 -1.47 18.18 26.46
N ALA A 77 -2.69 17.64 26.33
CA ALA A 77 -3.80 18.25 25.59
C ALA A 77 -4.36 19.51 26.26
N GLU A 78 -4.13 19.66 27.57
CA GLU A 78 -4.63 20.79 28.37
C GLU A 78 -3.71 22.02 28.30
N LEU A 79 -2.54 21.89 27.66
CA LEU A 79 -1.59 22.98 27.44
C LEU A 79 -2.11 23.92 26.34
N ASN A 80 -2.95 24.88 26.72
CA ASN A 80 -3.43 25.96 25.85
C ASN A 80 -3.09 27.33 26.45
N GLY A 81 -2.67 28.29 25.62
CA GLY A 81 -2.37 29.66 26.04
C GLY A 81 -1.04 29.81 26.77
N ASP A 82 -0.97 30.76 27.71
CA ASP A 82 0.23 31.13 28.47
C ASP A 82 0.43 30.23 29.71
N VAL A 83 0.63 28.92 29.47
CA VAL A 83 0.87 27.93 30.53
C VAL A 83 2.32 27.44 30.45
N ILE A 84 3.08 27.67 31.52
CA ILE A 84 4.42 27.11 31.68
C ILE A 84 4.28 25.64 32.12
N SER A 85 4.60 24.70 31.23
CA SER A 85 4.55 23.27 31.53
C SER A 85 5.79 22.81 32.29
N LEU A 86 5.59 22.24 33.49
CA LEU A 86 6.58 21.44 34.23
C LEU A 86 6.20 19.94 34.27
N GLY A 87 5.18 19.53 33.51
CA GLY A 87 4.60 18.19 33.60
C GLY A 87 5.22 17.18 32.62
N THR A 88 5.35 17.55 31.35
CA THR A 88 5.83 16.62 30.31
C THR A 88 7.35 16.67 30.17
N GLY A 89 8.03 15.52 30.10
CA GLY A 89 9.48 15.41 29.88
C GLY A 89 9.92 15.70 28.44
N ARG A 90 9.45 16.80 27.84
CA ARG A 90 9.84 17.23 26.48
C ARG A 90 11.10 18.10 26.58
N PRO A 91 12.23 17.71 25.96
CA PRO A 91 13.43 18.53 25.99
C PRO A 91 13.23 19.87 25.26
N SER A 92 13.89 20.92 25.75
CA SER A 92 13.99 22.20 25.06
C SER A 92 14.67 22.02 23.70
N PRO A 93 14.14 22.59 22.62
CA PRO A 93 14.77 22.51 21.31
C PRO A 93 16.20 23.02 21.28
N GLU A 94 16.61 23.92 22.18
CA GLU A 94 17.98 24.44 22.25
C GLU A 94 19.04 23.32 22.40
N TYR A 95 18.66 22.19 23.00
CA TYR A 95 19.55 21.03 23.20
C TYR A 95 19.62 20.08 22.01
N PHE A 96 18.86 20.32 20.93
CA PHE A 96 18.96 19.52 19.70
C PHE A 96 20.14 20.02 18.84
N PRO A 97 21.15 19.19 18.52
CA PRO A 97 22.37 19.62 17.83
C PRO A 97 22.19 19.78 16.30
N PHE A 98 20.98 20.11 15.85
CA PHE A 98 20.63 20.34 14.46
C PHE A 98 20.09 21.76 14.31
N LEU A 99 20.80 22.58 13.54
CA LEU A 99 20.43 23.98 13.33
C LEU A 99 19.59 24.18 12.06
N LYS A 100 19.81 23.30 11.08
CA LYS A 100 19.39 23.53 9.71
C LYS A 100 19.41 22.23 8.92
N MET A 101 18.46 22.08 8.00
CA MET A 101 18.41 20.98 7.05
C MET A 101 18.11 21.53 5.65
N SER A 102 18.93 21.15 4.68
CA SER A 102 18.74 21.52 3.28
C SER A 102 18.39 20.28 2.48
N MET A 103 17.34 20.38 1.67
CA MET A 103 16.84 19.31 0.81
C MET A 103 16.64 19.86 -0.59
N GLU A 104 17.02 19.07 -1.59
CA GLU A 104 16.83 19.41 -3.00
C GLU A 104 15.87 18.41 -3.62
N PHE A 105 14.84 18.93 -4.27
CA PHE A 105 13.77 18.14 -4.87
C PHE A 105 13.68 18.44 -6.37
N PRO A 106 13.35 17.43 -7.21
CA PRO A 106 12.99 17.72 -8.59
C PRO A 106 11.72 18.58 -8.61
N SER A 107 11.70 19.57 -9.49
CA SER A 107 10.58 20.50 -9.64
C SER A 107 10.36 20.83 -11.10
N GLY A 108 9.14 21.18 -11.51
CA GLY A 108 8.84 21.49 -12.91
C GLY A 108 8.41 20.25 -13.73
N PRO A 109 8.51 20.29 -15.08
CA PRO A 109 7.91 19.29 -15.95
C PRO A 109 8.66 17.97 -16.04
N GLU A 110 9.94 17.98 -15.69
CA GLU A 110 10.81 16.83 -15.76
C GLU A 110 11.20 16.40 -14.35
N PHE A 111 10.84 15.17 -13.97
CA PHE A 111 11.19 14.61 -12.66
C PHE A 111 12.50 13.82 -12.67
N LEU A 112 13.32 13.98 -13.72
CA LEU A 112 14.59 13.28 -13.87
C LEU A 112 15.64 13.81 -12.90
N GLU A 113 16.47 12.92 -12.35
CA GLU A 113 17.57 13.25 -11.44
C GLU A 113 18.56 14.26 -12.05
N ASN A 114 18.74 14.21 -13.38
CA ASN A 114 19.61 15.13 -14.14
C ASN A 114 18.89 16.40 -14.63
N SER A 115 17.63 16.64 -14.22
CA SER A 115 16.93 17.85 -14.63
C SER A 115 17.57 19.11 -14.04
N LYS A 116 17.60 20.17 -14.84
CA LYS A 116 18.03 21.52 -14.40
C LYS A 116 17.00 22.20 -13.50
N HIS A 117 15.77 21.67 -13.45
CA HIS A 117 14.69 22.25 -12.65
C HIS A 117 14.65 21.62 -11.26
N ARG A 118 15.27 22.29 -10.30
CA ARG A 118 15.35 21.84 -8.90
C ARG A 118 14.81 22.89 -7.94
N SER A 119 14.14 22.42 -6.90
CA SER A 119 13.66 23.24 -5.80
C SER A 119 14.46 22.89 -4.57
N SER A 120 15.32 23.82 -4.14
CA SER A 120 16.03 23.72 -2.87
C SER A 120 15.18 24.32 -1.76
N LYS A 121 14.99 23.56 -0.69
CA LYS A 121 14.30 24.00 0.52
C LYS A 121 15.26 23.89 1.69
N GLU A 122 15.24 24.94 2.48
CA GLU A 122 16.12 25.11 3.61
C GLU A 122 15.25 25.35 4.83
N ILE A 123 15.25 24.39 5.75
CA ILE A 123 14.42 24.42 6.95
C ILE A 123 15.31 24.69 8.15
N GLY A 124 15.08 25.83 8.77
CA GLY A 124 15.71 26.26 10.02
C GLY A 124 15.02 25.68 11.25
N LYS A 125 15.61 25.99 12.41
CA LYS A 125 15.16 25.44 13.68
C LYS A 125 13.85 26.02 14.19
N TYR A 126 13.58 27.28 13.92
CA TYR A 126 12.43 28.02 14.46
C TYR A 126 11.62 28.70 13.35
N ASP A 127 11.60 28.09 12.16
CA ASP A 127 11.00 28.68 10.96
C ASP A 127 9.49 28.93 11.07
N ILE A 128 8.79 28.23 11.97
CA ILE A 128 7.38 28.49 12.24
C ILE A 128 7.19 29.89 12.84
N GLN A 129 8.09 30.33 13.73
CA GLN A 129 8.01 31.64 14.39
C GLN A 129 8.12 32.79 13.37
N ASP A 130 8.98 32.60 12.37
CA ASP A 130 9.19 33.54 11.26
C ASP A 130 8.21 33.33 10.09
N LYS A 131 7.25 32.41 10.19
CA LYS A 131 6.31 32.01 9.12
C LYS A 131 7.00 31.59 7.81
N LYS A 132 8.22 31.05 7.89
CA LYS A 132 8.99 30.56 6.74
C LYS A 132 8.56 29.16 6.30
N SER A 133 8.14 28.32 7.24
CA SER A 133 7.62 26.97 7.00
C SER A 133 6.51 26.64 7.99
N ALA A 134 5.61 25.74 7.60
CA ALA A 134 4.57 25.21 8.49
C ALA A 134 5.11 24.12 9.44
N PHE A 135 6.33 23.60 9.21
CA PHE A 135 6.94 22.53 10.00
C PHE A 135 8.46 22.74 10.10
N ASP A 136 8.99 22.96 11.31
CA ASP A 136 10.42 23.26 11.52
C ASP A 136 11.18 22.15 12.29
N LEU A 137 12.49 22.35 12.49
CA LEU A 137 13.30 21.38 13.23
C LEU A 137 13.02 21.36 14.74
N ALA A 138 12.55 22.47 15.34
CA ALA A 138 12.20 22.48 16.76
C ALA A 138 11.00 21.58 17.05
N VAL A 139 10.02 21.52 16.14
CA VAL A 139 8.86 20.62 16.26
C VAL A 139 9.21 19.21 15.78
N SER A 140 9.81 19.05 14.60
CA SER A 140 10.05 17.71 14.00
C SER A 140 11.08 16.86 14.75
N LEU A 141 12.04 17.47 15.45
CA LEU A 141 13.01 16.72 16.27
C LEU A 141 12.48 16.42 17.68
N ASN A 142 11.34 16.99 18.06
CA ASN A 142 10.73 16.73 19.35
C ASN A 142 9.79 15.51 19.28
N TYR A 143 9.24 15.12 20.42
CA TYR A 143 8.20 14.10 20.47
C TYR A 143 6.96 14.53 19.70
N GLY A 144 6.30 13.57 19.06
CA GLY A 144 5.00 13.73 18.38
C GLY A 144 3.92 12.83 18.96
N TYR A 145 2.68 13.05 18.52
CA TYR A 145 1.57 12.13 18.81
C TYR A 145 1.47 11.01 17.79
N SER A 146 0.75 9.95 18.17
CA SER A 146 0.76 8.70 17.42
C SER A 146 0.06 8.74 16.07
N ALA A 147 -0.80 9.74 15.86
CA ALA A 147 -1.37 10.00 14.54
C ALA A 147 -0.31 10.49 13.55
N GLY A 148 0.74 11.17 14.02
CA GLY A 148 1.67 11.92 13.17
C GLY A 148 1.55 13.43 13.35
N SER A 149 2.35 14.18 12.58
CA SER A 149 2.33 15.64 12.60
C SER A 149 1.06 16.19 11.96
N GLU A 150 0.56 17.32 12.48
CA GLU A 150 -0.64 17.99 11.95
C GLU A 150 -0.51 18.33 10.46
N GLN A 151 0.70 18.69 10.05
CA GLN A 151 1.00 19.11 8.69
C GLN A 151 0.81 17.97 7.69
N LEU A 152 1.31 16.77 8.03
CA LEU A 152 1.10 15.59 7.19
C LEU A 152 -0.32 15.05 7.30
N ILE A 153 -0.93 15.07 8.48
CA ILE A 153 -2.33 14.63 8.63
C ILE A 153 -3.26 15.50 7.78
N ARG A 154 -3.05 16.83 7.71
CA ARG A 154 -3.80 17.70 6.80
C ARG A 154 -3.65 17.27 5.34
N PHE A 155 -2.41 17.14 4.86
CA PHE A 155 -2.15 16.72 3.48
C PHE A 155 -2.80 15.38 3.18
N LEU A 156 -2.63 14.38 4.05
CA LEU A 156 -3.18 13.05 3.84
C LEU A 156 -4.70 13.02 3.90
N THR A 157 -5.32 13.79 4.79
CA THR A 157 -6.78 13.89 4.87
C THR A 157 -7.34 14.42 3.55
N GLU A 158 -6.77 15.51 3.03
CA GLU A 158 -7.18 16.08 1.75
C GLU A 158 -6.93 15.11 0.58
N HIS A 159 -5.78 14.43 0.57
CA HIS A 159 -5.43 13.46 -0.46
C HIS A 159 -6.43 12.29 -0.49
N VAL A 160 -6.73 11.71 0.67
CA VAL A 160 -7.70 10.61 0.83
C VAL A 160 -9.09 11.03 0.40
N ASP A 161 -9.52 12.25 0.76
CA ASP A 161 -10.83 12.79 0.43
C ASP A 161 -11.03 12.93 -1.09
N VAL A 162 -10.03 13.46 -1.80
CA VAL A 162 -10.09 13.61 -3.26
C VAL A 162 -9.95 12.27 -4.00
N VAL A 163 -8.94 11.47 -3.62
CA VAL A 163 -8.57 10.24 -4.33
C VAL A 163 -9.56 9.12 -4.05
N HIS A 164 -9.90 8.88 -2.78
CA HIS A 164 -10.73 7.74 -2.38
C HIS A 164 -12.17 8.13 -2.02
N ASN A 165 -12.40 9.32 -1.48
CA ASN A 165 -13.72 9.83 -1.08
C ASN A 165 -14.55 8.77 -0.29
N PRO A 166 -14.11 8.33 0.91
CA PRO A 166 -14.79 7.27 1.65
C PRO A 166 -16.29 7.59 1.86
N PRO A 167 -17.22 6.63 1.69
CA PRO A 167 -18.65 6.91 1.68
C PRO A 167 -19.30 6.96 3.08
N TYR A 168 -18.51 7.17 4.13
CA TYR A 168 -18.94 7.35 5.51
C TYR A 168 -18.29 8.58 6.15
N SER A 169 -18.78 9.08 7.28
CA SER A 169 -18.38 10.39 7.84
C SER A 169 -17.15 10.34 8.74
N ASP A 170 -17.05 9.28 9.54
CA ASP A 170 -16.10 9.12 10.64
C ASP A 170 -14.84 8.33 10.25
N TRP A 171 -14.46 8.32 8.97
CA TRP A 171 -13.14 7.82 8.57
C TRP A 171 -12.02 8.67 9.16
N GLN A 172 -10.90 8.06 9.52
CA GLN A 172 -9.69 8.75 9.96
C GLN A 172 -8.48 8.16 9.23
N CYS A 173 -7.41 8.95 9.13
CA CYS A 173 -6.10 8.48 8.73
C CYS A 173 -5.07 8.73 9.83
N SER A 174 -4.06 7.86 9.89
CA SER A 174 -2.91 7.97 10.79
C SER A 174 -1.64 7.59 10.05
N LEU A 175 -0.54 8.25 10.38
CA LEU A 175 0.78 7.83 9.92
C LEU A 175 1.18 6.47 10.51
N THR A 176 2.02 5.75 9.78
CA THR A 176 2.55 4.44 10.14
C THR A 176 4.03 4.34 9.78
N ALA A 177 4.78 3.51 10.49
CA ALA A 177 6.20 3.26 10.20
C ALA A 177 6.41 2.33 8.97
N GLY A 178 5.48 2.36 8.00
CA GLY A 178 5.38 1.45 6.87
C GLY A 178 4.25 0.43 7.02
N THR A 179 3.77 -0.13 5.89
CA THR A 179 2.66 -1.11 5.87
C THR A 179 2.98 -2.37 6.68
N THR A 180 4.25 -2.81 6.72
CA THR A 180 4.70 -3.93 7.57
C THR A 180 4.40 -3.69 9.06
N SER A 181 4.65 -2.48 9.56
CA SER A 181 4.35 -2.12 10.95
C SER A 181 2.84 -2.09 11.19
N ALA A 182 2.08 -1.61 10.20
CA ALA A 182 0.62 -1.59 10.28
C ALA A 182 0.04 -3.01 10.31
N ILE A 183 0.55 -3.94 9.50
CA ILE A 183 0.10 -5.34 9.46
C ILE A 183 0.32 -6.05 10.80
N ASP A 184 1.48 -5.85 11.46
CA ASP A 184 1.69 -6.36 12.83
C ASP A 184 0.62 -5.82 13.79
N CYS A 185 0.36 -4.50 13.72
CA CYS A 185 -0.67 -3.87 14.53
C CYS A 185 -2.07 -4.43 14.22
N VAL A 186 -2.37 -4.75 12.96
CA VAL A 186 -3.65 -5.37 12.57
C VAL A 186 -3.80 -6.70 13.30
N PHE A 187 -2.80 -7.58 13.23
CA PHE A 187 -2.89 -8.89 13.86
C PHE A 187 -3.00 -8.80 15.38
N ARG A 188 -2.27 -7.87 16.01
CA ARG A 188 -2.39 -7.62 17.45
C ARG A 188 -3.69 -6.95 17.86
N THR A 189 -4.45 -6.40 16.91
CA THR A 189 -5.74 -5.76 17.18
C THR A 189 -6.91 -6.74 17.04
N PHE A 190 -6.85 -7.63 16.05
CA PHE A 190 -7.98 -8.47 15.66
C PHE A 190 -7.81 -9.95 16.00
N CYS A 191 -6.58 -10.46 16.04
CA CYS A 191 -6.31 -11.89 16.12
C CYS A 191 -5.93 -12.34 17.53
N GLU A 192 -6.32 -13.56 17.86
CA GLU A 192 -5.84 -14.34 19.00
C GLU A 192 -5.04 -15.55 18.48
N ARG A 193 -4.20 -16.14 19.34
CA ARG A 193 -3.46 -17.35 18.99
C ARG A 193 -4.44 -18.48 18.61
N GLY A 194 -4.22 -19.09 17.45
CA GLY A 194 -5.08 -20.15 16.90
C GLY A 194 -6.09 -19.67 15.87
N ASP A 195 -6.32 -18.36 15.73
CA ASP A 195 -7.21 -17.79 14.71
C ASP A 195 -6.71 -18.04 13.28
N PHE A 196 -7.63 -17.91 12.33
CA PHE A 196 -7.33 -17.85 10.91
C PHE A 196 -7.54 -16.43 10.37
N ILE A 197 -6.64 -16.00 9.48
CA ILE A 197 -6.86 -14.89 8.54
C ILE A 197 -7.03 -15.43 7.13
N ILE A 198 -7.85 -14.75 6.35
CA ILE A 198 -8.10 -15.07 4.94
C ILE A 198 -7.11 -14.27 4.11
N THR A 199 -6.45 -14.93 3.17
CA THR A 199 -5.55 -14.27 2.22
C THR A 199 -5.85 -14.73 0.81
N GLU A 200 -5.22 -14.10 -0.17
CA GLU A 200 -5.04 -14.68 -1.50
C GLU A 200 -4.22 -15.98 -1.42
N GLU A 201 -4.44 -16.91 -2.36
CA GLU A 201 -3.72 -18.20 -2.45
C GLU A 201 -2.19 -18.04 -2.53
N TYR A 202 -1.74 -17.06 -3.31
CA TYR A 202 -0.38 -16.55 -3.27
C TYR A 202 -0.44 -15.12 -2.76
N THR A 203 0.32 -14.79 -1.72
CA THR A 203 0.25 -13.47 -1.09
C THR A 203 1.63 -13.00 -0.62
N TYR A 204 1.70 -11.80 -0.06
CA TYR A 204 2.97 -11.24 0.38
C TYR A 204 3.58 -12.06 1.52
N SER A 205 4.78 -12.59 1.29
CA SER A 205 5.46 -13.49 2.22
C SER A 205 5.65 -12.88 3.61
N ALA A 206 5.93 -11.58 3.71
CA ALA A 206 6.11 -10.93 5.01
C ALA A 206 4.82 -10.91 5.84
N THR A 207 3.64 -10.88 5.20
CA THR A 207 2.35 -11.01 5.89
C THR A 207 2.19 -12.41 6.49
N LEU A 208 2.59 -13.45 5.76
CA LEU A 208 2.60 -14.83 6.25
C LEU A 208 3.61 -15.01 7.40
N GLU A 209 4.79 -14.42 7.27
CA GLU A 209 5.85 -14.44 8.27
C GLU A 209 5.46 -13.67 9.54
N ALA A 210 4.71 -12.57 9.43
CA ALA A 210 4.20 -11.82 10.57
C ALA A 210 3.08 -12.56 11.32
N ALA A 211 2.21 -13.28 10.61
CA ALA A 211 1.12 -14.04 11.23
C ALA A 211 1.63 -15.26 12.03
N ARG A 212 2.62 -15.98 11.51
CA ARG A 212 3.12 -17.25 12.06
C ARG A 212 3.57 -17.19 13.54
N PRO A 213 4.43 -16.27 13.99
CA PRO A 213 4.89 -16.23 15.40
C PRO A 213 3.78 -15.85 16.39
N LEU A 214 2.77 -15.11 15.93
CA LEU A 214 1.56 -14.81 16.71
C LEU A 214 0.66 -16.04 16.87
N GLY A 215 0.98 -17.14 16.18
CA GLY A 215 0.15 -18.36 16.15
C GLY A 215 -1.13 -18.17 15.35
N VAL A 216 -1.16 -17.18 14.47
CA VAL A 216 -2.25 -16.93 13.53
C VAL A 216 -2.00 -17.74 12.26
N ARG A 217 -2.99 -18.54 11.88
CA ARG A 217 -2.95 -19.38 10.69
C ARG A 217 -3.50 -18.60 9.49
N THR A 218 -3.09 -18.97 8.29
CA THR A 218 -3.64 -18.40 7.05
C THR A 218 -4.44 -19.43 6.29
N VAL A 219 -5.51 -18.97 5.63
CA VAL A 219 -6.27 -19.75 4.66
C VAL A 219 -6.31 -18.99 3.34
N GLY A 220 -5.63 -19.54 2.32
CA GLY A 220 -5.58 -18.98 0.99
C GLY A 220 -6.86 -19.24 0.21
N VAL A 221 -7.42 -18.19 -0.39
CA VAL A 221 -8.55 -18.27 -1.32
C VAL A 221 -8.02 -18.33 -2.75
N PRO A 222 -8.44 -19.33 -3.55
CA PRO A 222 -8.02 -19.46 -4.94
C PRO A 222 -8.24 -18.19 -5.74
N MET A 223 -7.31 -17.95 -6.65
CA MET A 223 -7.28 -16.77 -7.51
C MET A 223 -7.57 -17.15 -8.98
N ASP A 224 -8.00 -16.17 -9.74
CA ASP A 224 -8.06 -16.21 -11.20
C ASP A 224 -7.36 -14.96 -11.78
N ASP A 225 -7.50 -14.75 -13.09
CA ASP A 225 -6.92 -13.63 -13.85
C ASP A 225 -7.40 -12.24 -13.39
N HIS A 226 -8.40 -12.21 -12.50
CA HIS A 226 -8.93 -11.00 -11.88
C HIS A 226 -8.64 -10.94 -10.38
N GLY A 227 -7.81 -11.84 -9.84
CA GLY A 227 -7.36 -11.87 -8.46
C GLY A 227 -8.14 -12.87 -7.62
N LEU A 228 -8.27 -12.60 -6.31
CA LEU A 228 -9.04 -13.44 -5.39
C LEU A 228 -10.47 -13.70 -5.92
N SER A 229 -10.90 -14.95 -5.91
CA SER A 229 -12.23 -15.33 -6.41
C SER A 229 -13.32 -15.15 -5.36
N ALA A 230 -14.28 -14.26 -5.61
CA ALA A 230 -15.38 -13.98 -4.68
C ALA A 230 -16.27 -15.21 -4.41
N SER A 231 -16.51 -16.05 -5.43
CA SER A 231 -17.30 -17.28 -5.26
C SER A 231 -16.57 -18.33 -4.41
N LYS A 232 -15.24 -18.42 -4.52
CA LYS A 232 -14.43 -19.30 -3.67
C LYS A 232 -14.33 -18.77 -2.25
N LEU A 233 -14.28 -17.46 -2.06
CA LEU A 233 -14.38 -16.82 -0.74
C LEU A 233 -15.73 -17.15 -0.06
N GLU A 234 -16.85 -16.99 -0.79
CA GLU A 234 -18.18 -17.35 -0.32
C GLU A 234 -18.26 -18.84 0.06
N GLY A 235 -17.75 -19.73 -0.80
CA GLY A 235 -17.71 -21.17 -0.54
C GLY A 235 -16.89 -21.54 0.70
N LEU A 236 -15.71 -20.94 0.85
CA LEU A 236 -14.86 -21.12 2.04
C LEU A 236 -15.59 -20.74 3.32
N LEU A 237 -16.25 -19.58 3.32
CA LEU A 237 -16.90 -19.03 4.51
C LEU A 237 -18.23 -19.74 4.83
N SER A 238 -19.00 -20.12 3.82
CA SER A 238 -20.25 -20.86 3.99
C SER A 238 -20.02 -22.31 4.42
N GLY A 239 -18.93 -22.93 3.96
CA GLY A 239 -18.51 -24.28 4.36
C GLY A 239 -17.58 -24.33 5.57
N TRP A 240 -17.45 -23.24 6.34
CA TRP A 240 -16.51 -23.22 7.46
C TRP A 240 -17.03 -24.02 8.66
N ASP A 241 -16.44 -25.19 8.90
CA ASP A 241 -16.64 -26.00 10.11
C ASP A 241 -15.61 -25.64 11.18
N SER A 242 -16.08 -25.03 12.27
CA SER A 242 -15.23 -24.61 13.38
C SER A 242 -14.66 -25.77 14.22
N PRO A 243 -15.48 -26.76 14.65
CA PRO A 243 -15.00 -27.98 15.29
C PRO A 243 -13.90 -28.71 14.51
N GLU A 244 -14.09 -28.93 13.21
CA GLU A 244 -13.12 -29.66 12.38
C GLU A 244 -11.77 -28.93 12.31
N ARG A 245 -11.80 -27.60 12.21
CA ARG A 245 -10.60 -26.76 12.04
C ARG A 245 -9.95 -26.34 13.36
N GLY A 246 -10.61 -26.62 14.48
CA GLY A 246 -10.21 -26.18 15.81
C GLY A 246 -10.07 -24.65 15.90
N ALA A 247 -10.95 -23.90 15.22
CA ALA A 247 -10.96 -22.44 15.25
C ALA A 247 -12.30 -21.84 14.82
N ARG A 248 -12.58 -20.64 15.33
CA ARG A 248 -13.71 -19.82 14.87
C ARG A 248 -13.59 -19.49 13.38
N LYS A 249 -14.74 -19.22 12.76
CA LYS A 249 -14.81 -18.73 11.37
C LYS A 249 -13.96 -17.47 11.21
N PRO A 250 -13.04 -17.42 10.22
CA PRO A 250 -12.19 -16.26 10.00
C PRO A 250 -13.04 -15.09 9.53
N PHE A 251 -12.67 -13.89 9.96
CA PHE A 251 -13.36 -12.66 9.58
C PHE A 251 -12.41 -11.61 9.00
N LEU A 252 -11.10 -11.76 9.19
CA LEU A 252 -10.12 -10.80 8.69
C LEU A 252 -9.63 -11.23 7.30
N LEU A 253 -9.89 -10.40 6.29
CA LEU A 253 -9.48 -10.63 4.89
C LEU A 253 -8.35 -9.68 4.53
N TYR A 254 -7.15 -10.21 4.32
CA TYR A 254 -6.01 -9.48 3.78
C TYR A 254 -5.91 -9.70 2.27
N LEU A 255 -5.80 -8.62 1.50
CA LEU A 255 -5.66 -8.66 0.05
C LEU A 255 -4.84 -7.49 -0.49
N ILE A 256 -4.29 -7.68 -1.70
CA ILE A 256 -3.48 -6.69 -2.42
C ILE A 256 -4.17 -6.44 -3.77
N PRO A 257 -5.14 -5.52 -3.85
CA PRO A 257 -6.07 -5.45 -4.98
C PRO A 257 -5.43 -4.93 -6.28
N THR A 258 -4.31 -4.20 -6.19
CA THR A 258 -3.64 -3.57 -7.33
C THR A 258 -2.20 -4.06 -7.42
N GLY A 259 -1.81 -4.59 -8.58
CA GLY A 259 -0.45 -5.10 -8.82
C GLY A 259 -0.03 -6.17 -7.79
N GLN A 260 -0.94 -7.12 -7.52
CA GLN A 260 -0.90 -8.09 -6.44
C GLN A 260 0.50 -8.72 -6.28
N ASN A 261 0.99 -8.84 -5.04
CA ASN A 261 2.26 -9.50 -4.77
C ASN A 261 2.03 -10.96 -4.36
N PRO A 262 2.46 -11.96 -5.15
CA PRO A 262 3.46 -11.88 -6.23
C PRO A 262 2.92 -11.83 -7.67
N THR A 263 1.61 -12.01 -7.89
CA THR A 263 1.06 -12.40 -9.20
C THR A 263 1.03 -11.29 -10.25
N GLY A 264 1.12 -10.02 -9.84
CA GLY A 264 0.94 -8.83 -10.69
C GLY A 264 -0.51 -8.58 -11.12
N VAL A 265 -1.45 -9.43 -10.69
CA VAL A 265 -2.87 -9.32 -11.05
C VAL A 265 -3.49 -8.08 -10.40
N THR A 266 -4.46 -7.47 -11.07
CA THR A 266 -5.19 -6.30 -10.57
C THR A 266 -6.69 -6.55 -10.68
N GLN A 267 -7.38 -6.43 -9.55
CA GLN A 267 -8.82 -6.63 -9.46
C GLN A 267 -9.56 -5.51 -10.20
N SER A 268 -10.54 -5.87 -11.03
CA SER A 268 -11.48 -4.90 -11.62
C SER A 268 -12.41 -4.33 -10.55
N LEU A 269 -13.11 -3.23 -10.87
CA LEU A 269 -14.12 -2.67 -10.00
C LEU A 269 -15.24 -3.69 -9.67
N ASP A 270 -15.66 -4.46 -10.67
CA ASP A 270 -16.71 -5.47 -10.46
C ASP A 270 -16.24 -6.59 -9.54
N ARG A 271 -14.99 -7.05 -9.68
CA ARG A 271 -14.42 -8.02 -8.74
C ARG A 271 -14.36 -7.47 -7.31
N ARG A 272 -13.95 -6.20 -7.13
CA ARG A 272 -13.94 -5.54 -5.81
C ARG A 272 -15.35 -5.48 -5.22
N ARG A 273 -16.38 -5.17 -6.02
CA ARG A 273 -17.79 -5.19 -5.59
C ARG A 273 -18.28 -6.57 -5.19
N GLU A 274 -17.94 -7.61 -5.95
CA GLU A 274 -18.28 -9.00 -5.63
C GLU A 274 -17.67 -9.41 -4.28
N ILE A 275 -16.38 -9.13 -4.07
CA ILE A 275 -15.69 -9.42 -2.80
C ILE A 275 -16.30 -8.61 -1.64
N TYR A 276 -16.58 -7.32 -1.84
CA TYR A 276 -17.21 -6.48 -0.81
C TYR A 276 -18.60 -7.00 -0.43
N ALA A 277 -19.38 -7.49 -1.39
CA ALA A 277 -20.68 -8.09 -1.12
C ALA A 277 -20.57 -9.38 -0.28
N VAL A 278 -19.55 -10.21 -0.52
CA VAL A 278 -19.26 -11.37 0.34
C VAL A 278 -18.85 -10.91 1.75
N ALA A 279 -18.03 -9.85 1.83
CA ALA A 279 -17.62 -9.26 3.10
C ALA A 279 -18.80 -8.74 3.93
N GLU A 280 -19.79 -8.09 3.29
CA GLU A 280 -21.03 -7.70 3.95
C GLU A 280 -21.82 -8.91 4.48
N ARG A 281 -22.01 -9.96 3.66
CA ARG A 281 -22.80 -11.15 4.04
C ARG A 281 -22.20 -11.94 5.19
N HIS A 282 -20.88 -12.04 5.24
CA HIS A 282 -20.17 -12.82 6.27
C HIS A 282 -19.55 -11.98 7.38
N ASP A 283 -19.84 -10.67 7.38
CA ASP A 283 -19.29 -9.70 8.33
C ASP A 283 -17.76 -9.77 8.43
N LEU A 284 -17.08 -9.69 7.28
CA LEU A 284 -15.63 -9.65 7.20
C LEU A 284 -15.11 -8.23 7.43
N TYR A 285 -13.90 -8.11 7.97
CA TYR A 285 -13.14 -6.88 8.01
C TYR A 285 -12.00 -6.98 6.98
N ILE A 286 -11.91 -6.00 6.08
CA ILE A 286 -10.98 -6.01 4.93
C ILE A 286 -9.74 -5.19 5.27
N ILE A 287 -8.58 -5.80 5.07
CA ILE A 287 -7.27 -5.16 5.10
C ILE A 287 -6.79 -5.03 3.66
N GLU A 288 -6.91 -3.81 3.13
CA GLU A 288 -6.49 -3.45 1.77
C GLU A 288 -5.04 -2.94 1.83
N ASP A 289 -4.06 -3.80 1.54
CA ASP A 289 -2.65 -3.42 1.45
C ASP A 289 -2.32 -3.05 0.01
N ASP A 290 -2.23 -1.74 -0.28
CA ASP A 290 -2.24 -1.24 -1.66
C ASP A 290 -1.03 -0.33 -1.98
N PRO A 291 0.21 -0.82 -1.77
CA PRO A 291 1.42 -0.02 -1.99
C PRO A 291 1.65 0.32 -3.47
N TYR A 292 0.91 -0.29 -4.39
CA TYR A 292 1.06 -0.14 -5.84
C TYR A 292 -0.13 0.55 -6.51
N TYR A 293 -1.09 1.09 -5.73
CA TYR A 293 -2.33 1.68 -6.24
C TYR A 293 -2.12 2.64 -7.42
N PHE A 294 -1.11 3.50 -7.32
CA PHE A 294 -0.79 4.51 -8.32
C PHE A 294 0.13 4.00 -9.46
N LEU A 295 0.71 2.81 -9.34
CA LEU A 295 1.62 2.22 -10.34
C LEU A 295 0.85 1.45 -11.40
N ARG A 296 -0.11 2.09 -12.06
CA ARG A 296 -0.83 1.48 -13.18
C ARG A 296 0.11 1.36 -14.39
N LEU A 297 -0.03 0.32 -15.19
CA LEU A 297 0.81 0.07 -16.37
C LEU A 297 -0.04 0.12 -17.63
N GLY A 298 0.36 0.93 -18.60
CA GLY A 298 -0.31 1.06 -19.90
C GLY A 298 0.39 0.20 -20.95
N TYR A 299 0.00 -1.06 -21.12
CA TYR A 299 0.57 -1.87 -22.20
C TYR A 299 -0.07 -1.52 -23.55
N SER A 300 0.70 -0.92 -24.46
CA SER A 300 0.36 -0.84 -25.88
C SER A 300 1.26 -1.80 -26.67
N LYS A 301 0.67 -2.72 -27.44
CA LYS A 301 1.39 -3.57 -28.41
C LYS A 301 2.10 -2.76 -29.50
N HIS A 302 1.80 -1.46 -29.62
CA HIS A 302 2.38 -0.54 -30.57
C HIS A 302 2.94 0.67 -29.84
N THR A 303 4.18 0.59 -29.37
CA THR A 303 5.03 1.78 -29.25
C THR A 303 6.20 1.57 -30.17
N SER A 304 6.04 2.01 -31.42
CA SER A 304 7.18 2.41 -32.23
C SER A 304 8.04 3.35 -31.40
N ALA A 305 9.35 3.11 -31.38
CA ALA A 305 10.34 3.97 -30.76
C ALA A 305 10.06 5.45 -31.12
N THR A 306 9.50 6.21 -30.18
CA THR A 306 9.61 7.66 -30.22
C THR A 306 11.03 7.96 -29.76
N ASN A 307 11.86 8.34 -30.73
CA ASN A 307 13.19 8.88 -30.48
C ASN A 307 13.12 9.95 -29.39
N GLY A 308 14.09 9.92 -28.49
CA GLY A 308 14.16 10.78 -27.32
C GLY A 308 14.11 12.28 -27.64
N ASN A 309 13.86 13.03 -26.57
CA ASN A 309 13.82 14.48 -26.43
C ASN A 309 12.46 15.13 -26.71
N GLU A 310 11.58 15.04 -25.71
CA GLU A 310 10.76 16.13 -25.14
C GLU A 310 9.58 15.51 -24.37
N GLN A 311 9.80 15.16 -23.11
CA GLN A 311 8.72 14.78 -22.19
C GLN A 311 8.10 16.06 -21.64
N THR A 312 7.01 16.50 -22.25
CA THR A 312 6.27 17.68 -21.79
C THR A 312 5.44 17.36 -20.54
N CYS A 313 5.28 18.37 -19.68
CA CYS A 313 4.43 18.32 -18.50
C CYS A 313 3.00 17.90 -18.86
N PRO A 314 2.37 16.95 -18.15
CA PRO A 314 0.96 16.68 -18.34
C PRO A 314 0.14 17.92 -17.90
N ALA A 315 -0.77 18.39 -18.77
CA ALA A 315 -1.71 19.49 -18.47
C ALA A 315 -2.63 19.13 -17.28
N THR A 316 -3.36 20.10 -16.71
CA THR A 316 -4.37 19.86 -15.65
C THR A 316 -5.38 18.77 -16.04
N GLU A 317 -5.74 18.68 -17.33
CA GLU A 317 -6.57 17.60 -17.88
C GLU A 317 -6.00 16.19 -17.62
N ALA A 318 -4.68 16.05 -17.57
CA ALA A 318 -4.01 14.78 -17.31
C ALA A 318 -4.03 14.37 -15.84
N VAL A 319 -4.06 15.33 -14.89
CA VAL A 319 -4.25 15.03 -13.46
C VAL A 319 -5.63 14.44 -13.23
N ASP A 320 -6.67 15.10 -13.74
CA ASP A 320 -8.04 14.60 -13.60
C ASP A 320 -8.25 13.30 -14.38
N SER A 321 -7.64 13.15 -15.56
CA SER A 321 -7.70 11.89 -16.32
C SER A 321 -7.04 10.75 -15.56
N PHE A 322 -5.84 10.99 -15.00
CA PHE A 322 -5.13 10.01 -14.20
C PHE A 322 -5.99 9.52 -13.04
N LEU A 323 -6.59 10.43 -12.27
CA LEU A 323 -7.47 10.06 -11.15
C LEU A 323 -8.71 9.29 -11.58
N ARG A 324 -9.35 9.66 -12.70
CA ARG A 324 -10.53 8.95 -13.24
C ARG A 324 -10.20 7.54 -13.71
N GLU A 325 -8.98 7.31 -14.16
CA GLU A 325 -8.52 6.02 -14.67
C GLU A 325 -8.07 5.04 -13.57
N LEU A 326 -7.94 5.51 -12.33
CA LEU A 326 -7.68 4.63 -11.18
C LEU A 326 -8.92 3.77 -10.90
N VAL A 327 -8.71 2.47 -10.70
CA VAL A 327 -9.78 1.57 -10.27
C VAL A 327 -10.16 1.92 -8.83
N PRO A 328 -11.43 2.25 -8.52
CA PRO A 328 -11.83 2.62 -7.16
C PRO A 328 -11.40 1.58 -6.12
N SER A 329 -10.81 2.05 -5.02
CA SER A 329 -10.34 1.20 -3.91
C SER A 329 -11.49 0.56 -3.14
N PHE A 330 -11.21 -0.44 -2.32
CA PHE A 330 -12.21 -0.95 -1.38
C PHE A 330 -12.67 0.15 -0.42
N LEU A 331 -11.78 1.06 -0.01
CA LEU A 331 -12.14 2.23 0.79
C LEU A 331 -13.18 3.13 0.10
N SER A 332 -13.11 3.30 -1.23
CA SER A 332 -14.12 4.03 -2.00
C SER A 332 -15.49 3.33 -2.04
N LEU A 333 -15.52 2.02 -1.83
CA LEU A 333 -16.74 1.20 -1.78
C LEU A 333 -17.29 1.03 -0.36
N ASP A 334 -16.59 1.55 0.65
CA ASP A 334 -16.76 1.10 2.03
C ASP A 334 -17.93 1.74 2.76
N VAL A 335 -19.16 1.40 2.38
CA VAL A 335 -20.40 1.94 2.98
C VAL A 335 -20.60 1.56 4.46
N SER A 336 -19.90 0.54 4.95
CA SER A 336 -20.01 0.07 6.34
C SER A 336 -18.84 0.47 7.24
N GLY A 337 -17.77 1.07 6.71
CA GLY A 337 -16.53 1.32 7.47
C GLY A 337 -15.77 0.03 7.84
N ARG A 338 -15.87 -1.02 7.00
CA ARG A 338 -15.24 -2.34 7.20
C ARG A 338 -13.88 -2.51 6.54
N VAL A 339 -13.33 -1.43 5.99
CA VAL A 339 -12.04 -1.44 5.28
C VAL A 339 -11.02 -0.65 6.08
N LEU A 340 -9.89 -1.29 6.41
CA LEU A 340 -8.65 -0.61 6.76
C LEU A 340 -7.72 -0.65 5.56
N ARG A 341 -7.52 0.51 4.94
CA ARG A 341 -6.59 0.70 3.83
C ARG A 341 -5.21 1.03 4.35
N LEU A 342 -4.19 0.36 3.81
CA LEU A 342 -2.78 0.60 4.08
C LEU A 342 -2.12 1.15 2.81
N ASP A 343 -1.73 2.41 2.86
CA ASP A 343 -1.00 3.07 1.77
C ASP A 343 0.49 3.12 2.11
N SER A 344 1.34 3.30 1.10
CA SER A 344 2.78 3.36 1.31
C SER A 344 3.49 4.41 0.47
N THR A 345 4.36 5.19 1.09
CA THR A 345 5.35 6.00 0.35
C THR A 345 6.50 5.13 -0.20
N SER A 346 6.63 3.87 0.22
CA SER A 346 7.82 3.06 -0.08
C SER A 346 8.00 2.82 -1.57
N LYS A 347 6.91 2.81 -2.33
CA LYS A 347 6.89 2.44 -3.76
C LYS A 347 6.57 3.62 -4.67
N ILE A 348 6.25 4.76 -4.08
CA ILE A 348 5.97 6.00 -4.79
C ILE A 348 6.99 7.10 -4.46
N LEU A 349 7.69 7.06 -3.32
CA LEU A 349 8.75 8.02 -2.97
C LEU A 349 10.05 7.26 -2.64
N ALA A 350 10.17 6.73 -1.42
CA ALA A 350 11.36 6.00 -0.99
C ALA A 350 11.08 5.03 0.18
N PRO A 351 11.52 3.76 0.12
CA PRO A 351 11.34 2.79 1.21
C PRO A 351 12.01 3.19 2.53
N GLY A 352 13.15 3.89 2.44
CA GLY A 352 13.96 4.30 3.59
C GLY A 352 13.29 5.35 4.48
N LEU A 353 12.26 6.04 3.98
CA LEU A 353 11.53 7.04 4.76
C LEU A 353 10.82 6.44 5.97
N ARG A 354 10.42 5.16 5.90
CA ARG A 354 9.62 4.48 6.93
C ARG A 354 8.42 5.33 7.38
N CYS A 355 7.80 6.01 6.43
CA CYS A 355 6.68 6.91 6.65
C CYS A 355 5.57 6.52 5.68
N SER A 356 4.42 6.10 6.18
CA SER A 356 3.27 5.63 5.38
C SER A 356 2.01 6.00 6.14
N TRP A 357 0.83 5.60 5.67
CA TRP A 357 -0.41 5.88 6.40
C TRP A 357 -1.40 4.74 6.29
N MET A 358 -2.35 4.74 7.21
CA MET A 358 -3.52 3.86 7.19
C MET A 358 -4.78 4.72 7.25
N THR A 359 -5.87 4.23 6.66
CA THR A 359 -7.18 4.89 6.65
C THR A 359 -8.28 3.87 6.97
N GLY A 360 -9.18 4.21 7.90
CA GLY A 360 -10.30 3.36 8.32
C GLY A 360 -11.26 4.11 9.23
N SER A 361 -12.23 3.43 9.86
CA SER A 361 -13.15 4.08 10.80
C SER A 361 -12.44 4.63 12.04
N ALA A 362 -12.96 5.70 12.62
CA ALA A 362 -12.41 6.33 13.82
C ALA A 362 -12.30 5.33 14.99
N GLU A 363 -13.30 4.45 15.14
CA GLU A 363 -13.29 3.38 16.14
C GLU A 363 -12.04 2.50 15.99
N ILE A 364 -11.77 2.03 14.78
CA ILE A 364 -10.64 1.15 14.51
C ILE A 364 -9.32 1.91 14.58
N ILE A 365 -9.20 3.08 13.94
CA ILE A 365 -7.98 3.91 13.98
C ILE A 365 -7.57 4.23 15.42
N SER A 366 -8.53 4.51 16.31
CA SER A 366 -8.23 4.76 17.73
C SER A 366 -7.50 3.58 18.40
N ARG A 367 -7.81 2.33 18.02
CA ARG A 367 -7.13 1.14 18.57
C ARG A 367 -5.66 1.09 18.13
N PHE A 368 -5.39 1.44 16.88
CA PHE A 368 -4.03 1.55 16.36
C PHE A 368 -3.24 2.66 17.05
N LEU A 369 -3.85 3.81 17.27
CA LEU A 369 -3.22 4.92 18.01
C LEU A 369 -2.82 4.50 19.43
N PHE A 370 -3.69 3.80 20.16
CA PHE A 370 -3.38 3.31 21.51
C PHE A 370 -2.29 2.25 21.53
N LEU A 371 -2.20 1.41 20.50
CA LEU A 371 -1.09 0.48 20.34
C LEU A 371 0.21 1.22 20.03
N HIS A 372 0.17 2.19 19.11
CA HIS A 372 1.31 3.01 18.74
C HIS A 372 1.85 3.81 19.94
N ASP A 373 0.99 4.34 20.80
CA ASP A 373 1.39 5.06 22.01
C ASP A 373 2.36 4.27 22.90
N ALA A 374 2.25 2.94 22.90
CA ALA A 374 3.09 2.02 23.67
C ALA A 374 4.17 1.30 22.84
N THR A 375 4.30 1.61 21.55
CA THR A 375 5.22 0.91 20.64
C THR A 375 6.03 1.89 19.80
N VAL A 376 5.62 2.13 18.55
CA VAL A 376 6.37 2.94 17.57
C VAL A 376 6.18 4.45 17.74
N VAL A 377 5.15 4.86 18.49
CA VAL A 377 4.61 6.21 18.57
C VAL A 377 4.19 6.73 17.20
N CYS A 378 5.11 7.23 16.38
CA CYS A 378 4.87 7.71 15.02
C CYS A 378 6.14 7.54 14.17
N PRO A 379 6.10 7.73 12.84
CA PRO A 379 7.31 7.77 12.03
C PRO A 379 8.33 8.80 12.53
N SER A 380 9.60 8.63 12.17
CA SER A 380 10.66 9.60 12.46
C SER A 380 10.22 11.01 12.06
N GLY A 381 10.37 11.99 12.95
CA GLY A 381 9.96 13.36 12.67
C GLY A 381 10.76 14.01 11.55
N LEU A 382 12.02 13.60 11.32
CA LEU A 382 12.79 14.02 10.14
C LEU A 382 12.22 13.43 8.84
N SER A 383 11.75 12.18 8.86
CA SER A 383 11.04 11.61 7.71
C SER A 383 9.74 12.36 7.45
N GLN A 384 9.00 12.70 8.51
CA GLN A 384 7.77 13.47 8.39
C GLN A 384 8.03 14.87 7.82
N LEU A 385 9.09 15.55 8.29
CA LEU A 385 9.51 16.85 7.78
C LEU A 385 9.87 16.77 6.29
N ALA A 386 10.71 15.82 5.89
CA ALA A 386 11.12 15.65 4.49
C ALA A 386 9.93 15.37 3.57
N VAL A 387 9.00 14.48 3.98
CA VAL A 387 7.79 14.18 3.22
C VAL A 387 6.86 15.39 3.16
N HIS A 388 6.69 16.13 4.27
CA HIS A 388 5.87 17.33 4.29
C HIS A 388 6.42 18.41 3.37
N THR A 389 7.73 18.71 3.47
CA THR A 389 8.36 19.73 2.62
C THR A 389 8.20 19.38 1.15
N LEU A 390 8.38 18.11 0.78
CA LEU A 390 8.16 17.65 -0.60
C LEU A 390 6.69 17.79 -1.01
N LEU A 391 5.77 17.19 -0.27
CA LEU A 391 4.39 17.01 -0.69
C LEU A 391 3.52 18.26 -0.50
N ASP A 392 3.71 19.03 0.57
CA ASP A 392 2.87 20.21 0.86
C ASP A 392 3.52 21.51 0.36
N GLU A 393 4.83 21.69 0.55
CA GLU A 393 5.49 22.98 0.27
C GLU A 393 6.13 23.10 -1.13
N VAL A 394 6.47 21.98 -1.77
CA VAL A 394 7.17 21.97 -3.07
C VAL A 394 6.24 21.49 -4.19
N TRP A 395 5.68 20.29 -4.06
CA TRP A 395 4.85 19.70 -5.11
C TRP A 395 3.37 20.07 -5.01
N GLY A 396 2.85 20.14 -3.78
CA GLY A 396 1.41 20.08 -3.58
C GLY A 396 0.80 18.76 -4.08
N HIS A 397 -0.52 18.66 -4.01
CA HIS A 397 -1.25 17.49 -4.51
C HIS A 397 -1.04 17.25 -6.00
N GLU A 398 -1.08 18.31 -6.82
CA GLU A 398 -0.89 18.18 -8.27
C GLU A 398 0.53 17.72 -8.64
N GLY A 399 1.55 18.23 -7.96
CA GLY A 399 2.93 17.81 -8.21
C GLY A 399 3.15 16.34 -7.86
N LEU A 400 2.52 15.83 -6.78
CA LEU A 400 2.50 14.40 -6.47
C LEU A 400 1.86 13.59 -7.61
N ILE A 401 0.71 14.00 -8.13
CA ILE A 401 0.08 13.27 -9.25
C ILE A 401 0.96 13.30 -10.51
N LYS A 402 1.56 14.44 -10.83
CA LYS A 402 2.49 14.55 -11.98
C LYS A 402 3.70 13.63 -11.82
N TRP A 403 4.25 13.54 -10.61
CA TRP A 403 5.30 12.57 -10.28
C TRP A 403 4.83 11.13 -10.47
N LEU A 404 3.62 10.79 -10.01
CA LEU A 404 3.05 9.45 -10.18
C LEU A 404 2.80 9.08 -11.65
N ILE A 405 2.38 10.04 -12.48
CA ILE A 405 2.24 9.86 -13.95
C ILE A 405 3.62 9.55 -14.56
N HIS A 406 4.65 10.31 -14.18
CA HIS A 406 6.01 10.04 -14.63
C HIS A 406 6.48 8.65 -14.20
N LEU A 407 6.27 8.28 -12.93
CA LEU A 407 6.62 6.97 -12.39
C LEU A 407 5.89 5.83 -13.13
N GLN A 408 4.61 6.03 -13.48
CA GLN A 408 3.85 5.10 -14.33
C GLN A 408 4.51 4.91 -15.70
N SER A 409 4.99 5.98 -16.34
CA SER A 409 5.69 5.91 -17.63
C SER A 409 6.96 5.07 -17.53
N GLU A 410 7.81 5.34 -16.53
CA GLU A 410 9.07 4.63 -16.30
C GLU A 410 8.85 3.12 -16.05
N TYR A 411 7.88 2.78 -15.21
CA TYR A 411 7.56 1.37 -14.95
C TYR A 411 6.89 0.67 -16.13
N THR A 412 6.16 1.41 -16.98
CA THR A 412 5.57 0.87 -18.21
C THR A 412 6.66 0.49 -19.21
N GLU A 413 7.69 1.31 -19.40
CA GLU A 413 8.83 0.97 -20.26
C GLU A 413 9.57 -0.28 -19.74
N ARG A 414 9.81 -0.34 -18.43
CA ARG A 414 10.43 -1.50 -17.77
C ARG A 414 9.62 -2.78 -17.97
N LEU A 415 8.29 -2.71 -17.86
CA LEU A 415 7.43 -3.85 -18.15
C LEU A 415 7.52 -4.26 -19.62
N ASN A 416 7.52 -3.31 -20.56
CA ASN A 416 7.62 -3.61 -21.99
C ASN A 416 8.91 -4.37 -22.31
N VAL A 417 10.06 -3.92 -21.78
CA VAL A 417 11.34 -4.62 -21.93
C VAL A 417 11.31 -6.01 -21.30
N MET A 418 10.73 -6.14 -20.10
CA MET A 418 10.55 -7.44 -19.43
C MET A 418 9.74 -8.41 -20.30
N LEU A 419 8.59 -7.99 -20.83
CA LEU A 419 7.71 -8.84 -21.64
C LEU A 419 8.36 -9.22 -22.98
N GLN A 420 8.98 -8.26 -23.68
CA GLN A 420 9.70 -8.54 -24.94
C GLN A 420 10.84 -9.54 -24.72
N SER A 421 11.55 -9.41 -23.60
CA SER A 421 12.62 -10.35 -23.23
C SER A 421 12.06 -11.74 -22.92
N CYS A 422 10.93 -11.81 -22.23
CA CYS A 422 10.27 -13.08 -21.93
C CYS A 422 9.82 -13.79 -23.21
N GLU A 423 9.16 -13.09 -24.14
CA GLU A 423 8.75 -13.65 -25.43
C GLU A 423 9.94 -14.14 -26.26
N LYS A 424 11.09 -13.45 -26.17
CA LYS A 424 12.30 -13.81 -26.93
C LYS A 424 13.07 -14.99 -26.35
N HIS A 425 13.09 -15.15 -25.02
CA HIS A 425 14.07 -16.02 -24.35
C HIS A 425 13.45 -17.15 -23.52
N LEU A 426 12.17 -17.08 -23.13
CA LEU A 426 11.55 -18.14 -22.34
C LEU A 426 10.90 -19.20 -23.25
N PRO A 427 11.06 -20.50 -22.94
CA PRO A 427 10.47 -21.58 -23.74
C PRO A 427 8.94 -21.60 -23.60
N ARG A 428 8.23 -21.06 -24.60
CA ARG A 428 6.77 -20.83 -24.59
C ARG A 428 5.91 -22.10 -24.56
N ASP A 429 6.50 -23.26 -24.83
CA ASP A 429 5.82 -24.55 -24.73
C ASP A 429 5.64 -25.01 -23.27
N ILE A 430 6.43 -24.47 -22.33
CA ILE A 430 6.32 -24.76 -20.90
C ILE A 430 6.18 -23.51 -20.02
N CYS A 431 6.50 -22.32 -20.53
CA CYS A 431 6.37 -21.05 -19.80
C CYS A 431 5.16 -20.26 -20.28
N SER A 432 4.33 -19.81 -19.35
CA SER A 432 3.20 -18.92 -19.61
C SER A 432 3.12 -17.82 -18.54
N TRP A 433 2.50 -16.70 -18.87
CA TRP A 433 2.36 -15.56 -17.97
C TRP A 433 1.21 -14.66 -18.41
N GLN A 434 0.80 -13.80 -17.50
CA GLN A 434 -0.15 -12.73 -17.77
C GLN A 434 0.56 -11.39 -17.78
N THR A 435 0.05 -10.45 -18.59
CA THR A 435 0.54 -9.08 -18.60
C THR A 435 0.04 -8.35 -17.35
N PRO A 436 0.93 -7.91 -16.45
CA PRO A 436 0.56 -7.11 -15.29
C PRO A 436 -0.07 -5.79 -15.73
N LYS A 437 -1.16 -5.39 -15.06
CA LYS A 437 -1.84 -4.11 -15.30
C LYS A 437 -1.39 -3.02 -14.34
N ALA A 438 -0.70 -3.39 -13.27
CA ALA A 438 -0.16 -2.48 -12.27
C ALA A 438 1.00 -3.13 -11.51
N GLY A 439 1.73 -2.32 -10.75
CA GLY A 439 2.80 -2.76 -9.87
C GLY A 439 4.12 -2.95 -10.58
N MET A 440 4.91 -3.90 -10.07
CA MET A 440 6.31 -4.08 -10.48
C MET A 440 6.77 -5.54 -10.49
N PHE A 441 5.80 -6.46 -10.58
CA PHE A 441 6.04 -7.90 -10.56
C PHE A 441 5.48 -8.55 -11.82
N HIS A 442 6.21 -9.54 -12.30
CA HIS A 442 5.80 -10.41 -13.39
C HIS A 442 5.85 -11.85 -12.91
N TRP A 443 4.77 -12.59 -13.17
CA TRP A 443 4.51 -13.91 -12.62
C TRP A 443 4.51 -14.95 -13.73
N ILE A 444 5.53 -15.80 -13.71
CA ILE A 444 5.80 -16.77 -14.78
C ILE A 444 5.41 -18.15 -14.26
N LYS A 445 4.41 -18.76 -14.89
CA LYS A 445 4.05 -20.15 -14.69
C LYS A 445 4.97 -21.04 -15.52
N ILE A 446 5.49 -22.09 -14.91
CA ILE A 446 6.28 -23.11 -15.60
C ILE A 446 5.57 -24.45 -15.43
N ASP A 447 5.28 -25.13 -16.54
CA ASP A 447 4.72 -26.48 -16.52
C ASP A 447 5.80 -27.49 -16.07
N TRP A 448 5.93 -27.63 -14.75
CA TRP A 448 6.88 -28.54 -14.14
C TRP A 448 6.63 -30.01 -14.50
N ARG A 449 5.42 -30.37 -14.98
CA ARG A 449 5.09 -31.74 -15.37
C ARG A 449 5.83 -32.20 -16.63
N ALA A 450 6.30 -31.25 -17.44
CA ALA A 450 7.16 -31.53 -18.58
C ALA A 450 8.60 -31.91 -18.18
N HIS A 451 8.98 -31.76 -16.90
CA HIS A 451 10.32 -32.06 -16.42
C HIS A 451 10.56 -33.58 -16.31
N PRO A 452 11.75 -34.11 -16.64
CA PRO A 452 12.04 -35.55 -16.56
C PRO A 452 11.81 -36.20 -15.18
N MET A 453 11.90 -35.42 -14.10
CA MET A 453 11.66 -35.91 -12.72
C MET A 453 10.17 -35.91 -12.31
N ALA A 454 9.27 -35.35 -13.13
CA ALA A 454 7.86 -35.20 -12.74
C ALA A 454 7.13 -36.55 -12.57
N THR A 455 7.56 -37.58 -13.29
CA THR A 455 6.96 -38.93 -13.28
C THR A 455 7.55 -39.85 -12.21
N SER A 456 8.53 -39.39 -11.41
CA SER A 456 9.16 -40.21 -10.37
C SER A 456 8.15 -40.64 -9.30
N ALA A 457 7.89 -41.94 -9.14
CA ALA A 457 6.90 -42.45 -8.18
C ALA A 457 7.33 -42.32 -6.69
N LEU A 458 8.54 -41.84 -6.41
CA LEU A 458 9.15 -41.89 -5.08
C LEU A 458 8.68 -40.79 -4.11
N LYS A 459 8.06 -39.71 -4.60
CA LYS A 459 7.62 -38.56 -3.79
C LYS A 459 6.19 -38.13 -4.16
N PRO A 460 5.41 -37.57 -3.21
CA PRO A 460 4.15 -36.91 -3.49
C PRO A 460 4.30 -35.83 -4.56
N GLU A 461 3.22 -35.57 -5.31
CA GLU A 461 3.23 -34.63 -6.44
C GLU A 461 3.78 -33.25 -6.06
N PHE A 462 3.33 -32.70 -4.93
CA PHE A 462 3.74 -31.39 -4.45
C PHE A 462 5.24 -31.34 -4.09
N GLU A 463 5.78 -32.37 -3.44
CA GLU A 463 7.21 -32.42 -3.10
C GLU A 463 8.09 -32.52 -4.35
N ARG A 464 7.63 -33.22 -5.39
CA ARG A 464 8.33 -33.26 -6.69
C ARG A 464 8.36 -31.89 -7.35
N MET A 465 7.24 -31.16 -7.31
CA MET A 465 7.17 -29.79 -7.82
C MET A 465 8.18 -28.90 -7.09
N LEU A 466 8.24 -28.96 -5.75
CA LEU A 466 9.20 -28.18 -4.95
C LEU A 466 10.67 -28.53 -5.28
N ASP A 467 11.01 -29.81 -5.44
CA ASP A 467 12.37 -30.22 -5.84
C ASP A 467 12.76 -29.63 -7.20
N ILE A 468 11.83 -29.62 -8.17
CA ILE A 468 12.06 -29.07 -9.51
C ILE A 468 12.18 -27.54 -9.44
N GLU A 469 11.34 -26.88 -8.66
CA GLU A 469 11.42 -25.44 -8.42
C GLU A 469 12.78 -25.05 -7.83
N ASP A 470 13.28 -25.79 -6.85
CA ASP A 470 14.59 -25.57 -6.24
C ASP A 470 15.74 -25.75 -7.23
N ARG A 471 15.64 -26.72 -8.14
CA ARG A 471 16.63 -26.94 -9.19
C ARG A 471 16.69 -25.80 -10.19
N VAL A 472 15.52 -25.36 -10.69
CA VAL A 472 15.40 -24.20 -11.59
C VAL A 472 15.98 -22.95 -10.91
N TYR A 473 15.62 -22.72 -9.64
CA TYR A 473 16.14 -21.60 -8.85
C TYR A 473 17.68 -21.66 -8.72
N CYS A 474 18.23 -22.78 -8.27
CA CYS A 474 19.67 -22.95 -8.08
C CYS A 474 20.45 -22.86 -9.41
N LYS A 475 19.88 -23.35 -10.51
CA LYS A 475 20.44 -23.22 -11.85
C LYS A 475 20.48 -21.75 -12.28
N GLY A 476 19.37 -21.02 -12.11
CA GLY A 476 19.31 -19.59 -12.36
C GLY A 476 20.38 -18.81 -11.58
N LEU A 477 20.54 -19.09 -10.29
CA LEU A 477 21.58 -18.47 -9.46
C LEU A 477 22.99 -18.72 -9.98
N ARG A 478 23.33 -19.98 -10.34
CA ARG A 478 24.64 -20.31 -10.94
C ARG A 478 24.88 -19.59 -12.27
N MET A 479 23.80 -19.24 -12.98
CA MET A 479 23.84 -18.47 -14.22
C MET A 479 23.80 -16.95 -13.99
N GLY A 480 23.78 -16.49 -12.73
CA GLY A 480 23.82 -15.08 -12.37
C GLY A 480 22.48 -14.36 -12.53
N VAL A 481 21.36 -15.07 -12.29
CA VAL A 481 20.01 -14.46 -12.17
C VAL A 481 19.31 -14.98 -10.92
N MET A 482 18.71 -14.07 -10.16
CA MET A 482 17.90 -14.41 -8.98
C MET A 482 16.44 -14.09 -9.25
N CYS A 483 15.57 -15.12 -9.17
CA CYS A 483 14.12 -14.98 -9.18
C CYS A 483 13.57 -15.39 -7.80
N CYS A 484 12.31 -15.09 -7.50
CA CYS A 484 11.66 -15.60 -6.30
C CYS A 484 10.81 -16.83 -6.65
N LYS A 485 11.02 -17.92 -5.90
CA LYS A 485 10.21 -19.14 -5.98
C LYS A 485 8.76 -18.85 -5.63
N GLY A 486 7.82 -19.46 -6.34
CA GLY A 486 6.39 -19.28 -6.12
C GLY A 486 5.93 -19.88 -4.79
N SER A 487 6.54 -20.99 -4.38
CA SER A 487 6.28 -21.63 -3.08
C SER A 487 6.48 -20.71 -1.88
N THR A 488 7.37 -19.71 -1.97
CA THR A 488 7.63 -18.72 -0.92
C THR A 488 6.42 -17.83 -0.62
N PHE A 489 5.52 -17.66 -1.58
CA PHE A 489 4.34 -16.79 -1.47
C PHE A 489 3.06 -17.56 -1.15
N ARG A 490 3.10 -18.89 -1.09
CA ARG A 490 1.90 -19.71 -0.97
C ARG A 490 1.33 -19.66 0.45
N ALA A 491 0.04 -19.33 0.56
CA ALA A 491 -0.70 -19.31 1.81
C ALA A 491 -1.12 -20.73 2.27
N GLY A 492 -1.47 -20.87 3.56
CA GLY A 492 -1.95 -22.14 4.11
C GLY A 492 -3.24 -22.61 3.43
N GLY A 493 -3.35 -23.92 3.19
CA GLY A 493 -4.55 -24.52 2.58
C GLY A 493 -4.68 -24.37 1.07
N ALA A 494 -3.71 -23.78 0.38
CA ALA A 494 -3.64 -23.79 -1.09
C ALA A 494 -3.60 -25.23 -1.62
N GLN A 495 -4.45 -25.53 -2.60
CA GLN A 495 -4.65 -26.90 -3.13
C GLN A 495 -3.98 -27.12 -4.49
N ASP A 496 -3.58 -26.05 -5.17
CA ASP A 496 -2.98 -26.13 -6.49
C ASP A 496 -1.60 -26.81 -6.42
N CYS A 497 -1.16 -27.42 -7.51
CA CYS A 497 0.20 -27.94 -7.65
C CYS A 497 0.85 -27.30 -8.87
N ASP A 498 0.73 -25.97 -9.02
CA ASP A 498 1.40 -25.22 -10.06
C ASP A 498 2.74 -24.66 -9.56
N MET A 499 3.69 -24.52 -10.49
CA MET A 499 5.02 -23.97 -10.23
C MET A 499 5.13 -22.59 -10.88
N PHE A 500 5.57 -21.61 -10.10
CA PHE A 500 5.70 -20.24 -10.56
C PHE A 500 7.00 -19.61 -10.10
N PHE A 501 7.42 -18.56 -10.81
CA PHE A 501 8.48 -17.66 -10.38
C PHE A 501 8.02 -16.21 -10.50
N ARG A 502 8.29 -15.42 -9.45
CA ARG A 502 8.16 -13.96 -9.51
C ARG A 502 9.49 -13.35 -9.95
N VAL A 503 9.43 -12.53 -11.00
CA VAL A 503 10.50 -11.62 -11.38
C VAL A 503 10.02 -10.18 -11.21
N THR A 504 10.91 -9.27 -10.83
CA THR A 504 10.59 -7.84 -10.72
C THR A 504 11.32 -7.05 -11.81
N PHE A 505 10.69 -6.01 -12.32
CA PHE A 505 11.27 -5.08 -13.29
C PHE A 505 11.61 -3.71 -12.66
N ALA A 506 11.59 -3.63 -11.32
CA ALA A 506 11.87 -2.39 -10.58
C ALA A 506 13.35 -2.04 -10.48
N SER A 507 14.20 -3.02 -10.14
CA SER A 507 15.55 -2.74 -9.62
C SER A 507 16.65 -2.72 -10.68
N ALA A 508 16.62 -3.64 -11.64
CA ALA A 508 17.65 -3.78 -12.67
C ALA A 508 17.50 -2.70 -13.75
N SER A 509 18.58 -2.32 -14.44
CA SER A 509 18.51 -1.46 -15.63
C SER A 509 17.86 -2.19 -16.81
N LEU A 510 17.38 -1.47 -17.83
CA LEU A 510 16.73 -2.09 -19.00
C LEU A 510 17.60 -3.16 -19.70
N PRO A 511 18.91 -2.94 -19.94
CA PRO A 511 19.78 -3.99 -20.49
C PRO A 511 19.94 -5.19 -19.54
N GLN A 512 20.02 -4.94 -18.22
CA GLN A 512 20.12 -6.00 -17.22
C GLN A 512 18.84 -6.84 -17.13
N ILE A 513 17.65 -6.24 -17.34
CA ILE A 513 16.38 -6.98 -17.41
C ILE A 513 16.45 -8.00 -18.57
N THR A 514 16.89 -7.55 -19.75
CA THR A 514 17.01 -8.43 -20.93
C THR A 514 17.96 -9.59 -20.68
N GLU A 515 19.16 -9.28 -20.18
CA GLU A 515 20.18 -10.28 -19.86
C GLU A 515 19.73 -11.26 -18.75
N ALA A 516 19.05 -10.77 -17.72
CA ALA A 516 18.53 -11.61 -16.64
C ALA A 516 17.50 -12.63 -17.16
N ILE A 517 16.58 -12.20 -18.02
CA ILE A 517 15.58 -13.11 -18.62
C ILE A 517 16.22 -14.08 -19.61
N ALA A 518 17.24 -13.65 -20.38
CA ALA A 518 18.01 -14.55 -21.22
C ALA A 518 18.71 -15.67 -20.41
N ARG A 519 19.34 -15.31 -19.28
CA ARG A 519 19.94 -16.27 -18.34
C ARG A 519 18.89 -17.21 -17.75
N PHE A 520 17.73 -16.68 -17.37
CA PHE A 520 16.67 -17.47 -16.77
C PHE A 520 16.05 -18.46 -17.77
N GLY A 521 15.79 -18.02 -18.99
CA GLY A 521 15.32 -18.89 -20.08
C GLY A 521 16.28 -20.04 -20.36
N LYS A 522 17.58 -19.75 -20.47
CA LYS A 522 18.61 -20.79 -20.62
C LYS A 522 18.68 -21.73 -19.40
N ALA A 523 18.52 -21.23 -18.18
CA ALA A 523 18.45 -22.07 -16.98
C ALA A 523 17.27 -23.06 -17.04
N ILE A 524 16.09 -22.59 -17.47
CA ILE A 524 14.90 -23.43 -17.65
C ILE A 524 15.14 -24.46 -18.76
N CYS A 525 15.63 -24.05 -19.94
CA CYS A 525 15.88 -24.98 -21.04
C CYS A 525 16.89 -26.07 -20.66
N GLU A 526 17.98 -25.72 -19.98
CA GLU A 526 18.96 -26.71 -19.52
C GLU A 526 18.41 -27.65 -18.44
N GLU A 527 17.58 -27.18 -17.51
CA GLU A 527 16.98 -28.06 -16.48
C GLU A 527 15.90 -28.98 -17.08
N PHE A 528 15.16 -28.51 -18.09
CA PHE A 528 14.09 -29.28 -18.75
C PHE A 528 14.56 -30.07 -19.99
N ASN A 529 15.87 -30.11 -20.28
CA ASN A 529 16.44 -30.73 -21.49
C ASN A 529 15.81 -30.24 -22.81
N LYS A 530 15.51 -28.93 -22.90
CA LYS A 530 14.97 -28.29 -24.11
C LYS A 530 16.07 -27.56 -24.89
N ALA A 531 15.86 -27.41 -26.19
CA ALA A 531 16.67 -26.52 -27.02
C ALA A 531 16.41 -25.06 -26.62
N ASN A 532 17.47 -24.24 -26.63
CA ASN A 532 17.38 -22.80 -26.36
C ASN A 532 16.71 -22.03 -27.49
#